data_AF-A0A4U1LXZ2-F1
#
_entry.id   AF-A0A4U1LXZ2-F1
#
_cell.length_a   1.000
_cell.length_b   1.000
_cell.length_c   1.000
_cell.angle_alpha   90.00
_cell.angle_beta   90.00
_cell.angle_gamma   90.00
#
_symmetry.space_group_name_H-M   'P 1'
#
loop_
_entity.id
_entity.type
_entity.pdbx_description
1 polymer ?
#
loop_
_entity_poly.entity_id
_entity_poly.type
_entity_poly.pdbx_seq_one_letter_code
_entity_poly.pdbx_strand_id
1 'polypeptide(L)'
;MNPSATGWIKKFGHLIQEKQELYVDQNHLYQVLLANGFVYGIHLTPPPFAVAEHSYTEDEIAKINLLTALYFSYKFETQKTDFSHFVSMVFEYYKLMNLGQIGFLDKILIGKKTEDQLEKLLDSRIYLNGSAFSRAFGNSLTNSLLYVDVLIFKEFLRGNPDIKSHAELLEYVTINIAYQALNSKETRKSDEKLLEILAASLSYVDLNETHFEHSFHELLSLKFSESEKKYLLDIACLTVWEDGKLEQEESDFIYEVGYGLNWDKNTIAEAVKNVLIFFDENREKIPYLKELNMASQFYDGMTKNVSKLILRNSKRLKKELVESKELLQLLAKSTKQDLTPQERKKMQQQLLDLFKSIPSLAIFMLPGGAVLLPIFIKLIPQLLPSAFDDNRIEE
;
A
#
# COMPACT_ATOMS: atom_id res chain seq x y z
N MET A 1 11.59 11.49 -7.24
CA MET A 1 10.29 11.07 -7.77
C MET A 1 9.31 11.17 -6.62
N ASN A 2 8.13 11.77 -6.80
CA ASN A 2 7.16 11.97 -5.70
C ASN A 2 5.83 11.34 -6.12
N PRO A 3 5.51 10.11 -5.68
CA PRO A 3 4.26 9.42 -6.03
C PRO A 3 2.98 10.04 -5.46
N SER A 4 3.09 11.13 -4.70
CA SER A 4 1.95 11.95 -4.27
C SER A 4 1.71 13.17 -5.18
N ALA A 5 2.57 13.42 -6.17
CA ALA A 5 2.47 14.56 -7.07
C ALA A 5 2.22 14.11 -8.51
N THR A 6 1.44 14.89 -9.26
CA THR A 6 1.14 14.64 -10.67
C THR A 6 2.41 14.56 -11.53
N GLY A 7 2.44 13.65 -12.50
CA GLY A 7 3.55 13.45 -13.44
C GLY A 7 4.68 12.56 -12.91
N TRP A 8 4.48 11.88 -11.77
CA TRP A 8 5.46 10.95 -11.22
C TRP A 8 5.61 9.69 -12.08
N ILE A 9 4.56 9.22 -12.76
CA ILE A 9 4.65 8.06 -13.68
C ILE A 9 5.40 8.45 -14.96
N LYS A 10 5.23 9.68 -15.45
CA LYS A 10 6.06 10.19 -16.55
C LYS A 10 7.55 10.21 -16.15
N LYS A 11 7.85 10.69 -14.95
CA LYS A 11 9.22 10.66 -14.41
C LYS A 11 9.73 9.23 -14.23
N PHE A 12 8.89 8.31 -13.77
CA PHE A 12 9.21 6.88 -13.70
C PHE A 12 9.59 6.33 -15.09
N GLY A 13 8.75 6.58 -16.11
CA GLY A 13 8.97 6.14 -17.48
C GLY A 13 10.26 6.68 -18.09
N HIS A 14 10.67 7.92 -17.74
CA HIS A 14 11.97 8.44 -18.14
C HIS A 14 13.13 7.73 -17.43
N LEU A 15 13.03 7.50 -16.11
CA LEU A 15 14.10 6.87 -15.34
C LEU A 15 14.31 5.40 -15.72
N ILE A 16 13.22 4.68 -16.03
CA ILE A 16 13.29 3.24 -16.27
C ILE A 16 13.99 2.89 -17.59
N GLN A 17 14.01 3.80 -18.57
CA GLN A 17 14.69 3.62 -19.86
C GLN A 17 16.17 3.25 -19.70
N GLU A 18 16.85 3.78 -18.69
CA GLU A 18 18.27 3.51 -18.41
C GLU A 18 18.48 2.36 -17.41
N LYS A 19 17.41 1.73 -16.94
CA LYS A 19 17.43 0.72 -15.86
C LYS A 19 16.85 -0.62 -16.32
N GLN A 20 16.92 -0.91 -17.62
CA GLN A 20 16.37 -2.12 -18.20
C GLN A 20 16.99 -3.39 -17.60
N GLU A 21 18.28 -3.37 -17.26
CA GLU A 21 19.00 -4.53 -16.72
C GLU A 21 19.00 -4.59 -15.19
N LEU A 22 18.18 -3.78 -14.52
CA LEU A 22 18.14 -3.74 -13.05
C LEU A 22 17.76 -5.10 -12.43
N TYR A 23 16.89 -5.84 -13.10
CA TYR A 23 16.51 -7.19 -12.72
C TYR A 23 16.81 -8.15 -13.87
N VAL A 24 17.39 -9.30 -13.51
CA VAL A 24 17.87 -10.31 -14.48
C VAL A 24 16.69 -11.08 -15.04
N ASP A 25 15.79 -11.52 -14.16
CA ASP A 25 14.61 -12.29 -14.49
C ASP A 25 13.50 -12.08 -13.45
N GLN A 26 12.41 -12.83 -13.63
CA GLN A 26 11.25 -12.85 -12.75
C GLN A 26 11.60 -13.29 -11.31
N ASN A 27 12.51 -14.25 -11.15
CA ASN A 27 12.90 -14.74 -9.83
C ASN A 27 13.72 -13.68 -9.08
N HIS A 28 14.66 -13.02 -9.75
CA HIS A 28 15.42 -11.91 -9.17
C HIS A 28 14.49 -10.75 -8.77
N LEU A 29 13.54 -10.37 -9.64
CA LEU A 29 12.53 -9.36 -9.29
C LEU A 29 11.75 -9.76 -8.03
N TYR A 30 11.27 -11.00 -7.97
CA TYR A 30 10.51 -11.50 -6.83
C TYR A 30 11.30 -11.46 -5.53
N GLN A 31 12.56 -11.91 -5.54
CA GLN A 31 13.44 -11.86 -4.36
C GLN A 31 13.68 -10.43 -3.88
N VAL A 32 13.81 -9.45 -4.79
CA VAL A 32 13.92 -8.04 -4.42
C VAL A 32 12.61 -7.51 -3.83
N LEU A 33 11.45 -7.93 -4.35
CA LEU A 33 10.14 -7.56 -3.82
C LEU A 33 9.84 -8.21 -2.45
N LEU A 34 10.41 -9.38 -2.15
CA LEU A 34 10.41 -9.95 -0.79
C LEU A 34 11.27 -9.10 0.14
N ALA A 35 12.54 -8.89 -0.23
CA ALA A 35 13.51 -8.15 0.58
C ALA A 35 13.09 -6.71 0.87
N ASN A 36 12.38 -6.05 -0.06
CA ASN A 36 11.89 -4.69 0.14
C ASN A 36 10.53 -4.63 0.87
N GLY A 37 9.94 -5.78 1.19
CA GLY A 37 8.69 -5.93 1.93
C GLY A 37 7.43 -5.72 1.08
N PHE A 38 7.52 -5.66 -0.25
CA PHE A 38 6.34 -5.51 -1.11
C PHE A 38 5.43 -6.73 -1.09
N VAL A 39 6.00 -7.93 -1.23
CA VAL A 39 5.23 -9.19 -1.19
C VAL A 39 4.58 -9.40 0.18
N TYR A 40 5.25 -8.99 1.25
CA TYR A 40 4.73 -9.07 2.62
C TYR A 40 3.80 -7.91 3.00
N GLY A 41 3.51 -6.97 2.09
CA GLY A 41 2.60 -5.85 2.34
C GLY A 41 3.09 -4.80 3.35
N ILE A 42 4.40 -4.74 3.60
CA ILE A 42 5.04 -3.84 4.59
C ILE A 42 5.74 -2.64 3.91
N HIS A 43 6.11 -2.78 2.63
CA HIS A 43 6.60 -1.69 1.75
C HIS A 43 7.70 -0.80 2.37
N LEU A 44 8.84 -1.41 2.72
CA LEU A 44 9.92 -0.75 3.46
C LEU A 44 10.84 0.12 2.61
N THR A 45 11.18 -0.34 1.40
CA THR A 45 12.13 0.36 0.53
C THR A 45 11.67 0.37 -0.93
N PRO A 46 11.90 1.48 -1.66
CA PRO A 46 11.66 1.54 -3.09
C PRO A 46 12.86 0.95 -3.86
N PRO A 47 12.74 0.75 -5.17
CA PRO A 47 13.87 0.32 -6.01
C PRO A 47 14.98 1.38 -6.04
N PRO A 48 16.26 0.99 -6.24
CA PRO A 48 17.40 1.92 -6.14
C PRO A 48 17.35 3.15 -7.07
N PHE A 49 16.64 3.07 -8.20
CA PHE A 49 16.50 4.19 -9.13
C PHE A 49 15.46 5.23 -8.66
N ALA A 50 14.64 4.91 -7.67
CA ALA A 50 13.65 5.82 -7.11
C ALA A 50 14.31 6.75 -6.08
N VAL A 51 14.79 7.90 -6.55
CA VAL A 51 15.40 8.92 -5.67
C VAL A 51 14.41 10.06 -5.43
N ALA A 52 14.17 10.43 -4.17
CA ALA A 52 13.37 11.60 -3.77
C ALA A 52 14.17 12.59 -2.93
N GLU A 53 13.72 13.85 -2.93
CA GLU A 53 14.21 14.89 -2.02
C GLU A 53 13.67 14.74 -0.58
N HIS A 54 12.70 13.83 -0.39
CA HIS A 54 12.05 13.56 0.89
C HIS A 54 11.99 12.05 1.15
N SER A 55 11.83 11.65 2.41
CA SER A 55 11.53 10.27 2.76
C SER A 55 10.16 9.86 2.19
N TYR A 56 10.08 8.67 1.62
CA TYR A 56 8.83 8.11 1.11
C TYR A 56 7.88 7.68 2.24
N THR A 57 6.57 7.69 1.98
CA THR A 57 5.64 6.86 2.79
C THR A 57 5.60 5.43 2.29
N GLU A 58 5.12 4.54 3.15
CA GLU A 58 4.70 3.19 2.81
C GLU A 58 3.83 3.16 1.54
N ASP A 59 2.76 3.97 1.46
CA ASP A 59 1.92 4.05 0.25
C ASP A 59 2.69 4.49 -1.01
N GLU A 60 3.68 5.38 -0.87
CA GLU A 60 4.49 5.82 -2.01
C GLU A 60 5.44 4.71 -2.44
N ILE A 61 6.00 3.97 -1.49
CA ILE A 61 6.84 2.81 -1.75
C ILE A 61 5.99 1.72 -2.42
N ALA A 62 4.77 1.48 -1.93
CA ALA A 62 3.81 0.55 -2.53
C ALA A 62 3.51 0.92 -3.98
N LYS A 63 3.21 2.19 -4.28
CA LYS A 63 2.99 2.70 -5.64
C LYS A 63 4.18 2.43 -6.55
N ILE A 64 5.38 2.74 -6.08
CA ILE A 64 6.60 2.57 -6.87
C ILE A 64 6.87 1.08 -7.09
N ASN A 65 6.77 0.25 -6.06
CA ASN A 65 7.02 -1.19 -6.14
C ASN A 65 5.99 -1.90 -7.01
N LEU A 66 4.70 -1.56 -6.90
CA LEU A 66 3.64 -2.09 -7.77
C LEU A 66 3.90 -1.73 -9.23
N LEU A 67 4.14 -0.45 -9.54
CA LEU A 67 4.43 -0.02 -10.92
C LEU A 67 5.71 -0.68 -11.47
N THR A 68 6.73 -0.84 -10.62
CA THR A 68 7.98 -1.53 -10.97
C THR A 68 7.72 -3.01 -11.28
N ALA A 69 6.98 -3.70 -10.42
CA ALA A 69 6.64 -5.10 -10.59
C ALA A 69 5.82 -5.35 -11.86
N LEU A 70 4.83 -4.49 -12.13
CA LEU A 70 4.05 -4.52 -13.37
C LEU A 70 4.93 -4.25 -14.59
N TYR A 71 5.80 -3.22 -14.56
CA TYR A 71 6.67 -2.88 -15.69
C TYR A 71 7.63 -4.01 -16.05
N PHE A 72 8.34 -4.56 -15.05
CA PHE A 72 9.27 -5.65 -15.32
C PHE A 72 8.55 -6.94 -15.67
N SER A 73 7.36 -7.20 -15.14
CA SER A 73 6.51 -8.31 -15.61
C SER A 73 6.16 -8.15 -17.09
N TYR A 74 5.74 -6.95 -17.52
CA TYR A 74 5.54 -6.63 -18.93
C TYR A 74 6.80 -6.87 -19.76
N LYS A 75 7.96 -6.38 -19.29
CA LYS A 75 9.23 -6.56 -19.98
C LYS A 75 9.58 -8.04 -20.15
N PHE A 76 9.48 -8.84 -19.09
CA PHE A 76 9.87 -10.24 -19.12
C PHE A 76 8.91 -11.11 -19.95
N GLU A 77 7.60 -10.84 -19.89
CA GLU A 77 6.62 -11.64 -20.66
C GLU A 77 6.57 -11.23 -22.13
N THR A 78 6.76 -9.94 -22.46
CA THR A 78 6.61 -9.43 -23.83
C THR A 78 7.92 -9.18 -24.56
N GLN A 79 9.05 -9.16 -23.85
CA GLN A 79 10.39 -8.77 -24.34
C GLN A 79 10.44 -7.36 -24.94
N LYS A 80 9.50 -6.49 -24.54
CA LYS A 80 9.40 -5.10 -24.98
C LYS A 80 9.69 -4.14 -23.82
N THR A 81 10.17 -2.96 -24.14
CA THR A 81 10.54 -1.92 -23.16
C THR A 81 9.76 -0.61 -23.36
N ASP A 82 8.87 -0.56 -24.36
CA ASP A 82 8.07 0.61 -24.69
C ASP A 82 7.12 0.97 -23.55
N PHE A 83 7.37 2.12 -22.93
CA PHE A 83 6.65 2.55 -21.74
C PHE A 83 5.18 2.93 -22.05
N SER A 84 4.90 3.52 -23.21
CA SER A 84 3.54 3.91 -23.59
C SER A 84 2.66 2.69 -23.90
N HIS A 85 3.25 1.66 -24.51
CA HIS A 85 2.60 0.36 -24.69
C HIS A 85 2.38 -0.32 -23.35
N PHE A 86 3.36 -0.33 -22.45
CA PHE A 86 3.19 -0.82 -21.08
C PHE A 86 1.99 -0.17 -20.38
N VAL A 87 1.92 1.18 -20.37
CA VAL A 87 0.80 1.93 -19.78
C VAL A 87 -0.53 1.47 -20.40
N SER A 88 -0.56 1.32 -21.73
CA SER A 88 -1.76 0.86 -22.44
C SER A 88 -2.20 -0.55 -22.04
N MET A 89 -1.26 -1.47 -21.84
CA MET A 89 -1.53 -2.85 -21.39
C MET A 89 -2.06 -2.88 -19.96
N VAL A 90 -1.52 -2.06 -19.06
CA VAL A 90 -2.02 -1.96 -17.68
C VAL A 90 -3.47 -1.47 -17.66
N PHE A 91 -3.82 -0.49 -18.49
CA PHE A 91 -5.21 -0.05 -18.63
C PHE A 91 -6.14 -1.14 -19.15
N GLU A 92 -5.69 -1.92 -20.15
CA GLU A 92 -6.49 -3.02 -20.70
C GLU A 92 -6.72 -4.12 -19.68
N TYR A 93 -5.67 -4.45 -18.92
CA TYR A 93 -5.74 -5.38 -17.81
C TYR A 93 -6.78 -4.95 -16.77
N TYR A 94 -6.63 -3.78 -16.16
CA TYR A 94 -7.55 -3.31 -15.11
C TYR A 94 -8.99 -3.14 -15.64
N LYS A 95 -9.16 -2.77 -16.91
CA LYS A 95 -10.47 -2.73 -17.58
C LYS A 95 -11.08 -4.11 -17.76
N LEU A 96 -10.29 -5.09 -18.19
CA LEU A 96 -10.75 -6.47 -18.39
C LEU A 96 -11.21 -7.08 -17.06
N MET A 97 -10.41 -6.91 -16.02
CA MET A 97 -10.71 -7.45 -14.68
C MET A 97 -11.97 -6.83 -14.08
N ASN A 98 -12.44 -5.68 -14.59
CA ASN A 98 -13.62 -4.98 -14.08
C ASN A 98 -13.56 -4.80 -12.56
N LEU A 99 -12.36 -4.47 -12.07
CA LEU A 99 -12.08 -4.22 -10.66
C LEU A 99 -12.88 -2.98 -10.24
N GLY A 100 -14.11 -3.17 -9.75
CA GLY A 100 -14.97 -2.05 -9.40
C GLY A 100 -16.39 -2.41 -9.01
N GLN A 101 -16.65 -2.49 -7.70
CA GLN A 101 -17.90 -2.01 -7.10
C GLN A 101 -17.90 -0.47 -6.93
N ILE A 102 -17.07 0.30 -7.66
CA ILE A 102 -17.00 1.77 -7.49
C ILE A 102 -16.91 2.46 -8.85
N GLY A 103 -17.96 3.20 -9.24
CA GLY A 103 -18.06 3.94 -10.50
C GLY A 103 -17.07 5.11 -10.70
N PHE A 104 -16.01 5.22 -9.88
CA PHE A 104 -14.89 6.14 -10.08
C PHE A 104 -13.81 5.54 -10.99
N LEU A 105 -13.49 4.26 -10.81
CA LEU A 105 -12.52 3.54 -11.64
C LEU A 105 -13.00 3.46 -13.09
N ASP A 106 -14.28 3.17 -13.31
CA ASP A 106 -14.89 3.15 -14.64
C ASP A 106 -14.70 4.47 -15.38
N LYS A 107 -14.84 5.60 -14.69
CA LYS A 107 -14.65 6.94 -15.28
C LYS A 107 -13.21 7.19 -15.70
N ILE A 108 -12.23 6.67 -14.96
CA ILE A 108 -10.81 6.77 -15.31
C ILE A 108 -10.48 5.88 -16.52
N LEU A 109 -11.00 4.65 -16.52
CA LEU A 109 -10.75 3.63 -17.55
C LEU A 109 -11.38 3.95 -18.92
N ILE A 110 -12.43 4.78 -18.95
CA ILE A 110 -13.07 5.26 -20.20
C ILE A 110 -12.28 6.43 -20.83
N GLY A 111 -11.42 7.11 -20.07
CA GLY A 111 -10.63 8.25 -20.52
C GLY A 111 -9.45 7.90 -21.43
N LYS A 112 -8.63 8.91 -21.77
CA LYS A 112 -7.37 8.70 -22.50
C LYS A 112 -6.40 7.88 -21.62
N LYS A 113 -5.78 6.83 -22.19
CA LYS A 113 -4.75 6.00 -21.53
C LYS A 113 -3.42 6.76 -21.39
N THR A 114 -3.36 7.72 -20.48
CA THR A 114 -2.16 8.51 -20.21
C THR A 114 -1.53 8.14 -18.88
N GLU A 115 -0.27 8.49 -18.70
CA GLU A 115 0.44 8.31 -17.43
C GLU A 115 -0.31 8.99 -16.27
N ASP A 116 -0.85 10.20 -16.49
CA ASP A 116 -1.61 10.93 -15.46
C ASP A 116 -2.92 10.22 -15.06
N GLN A 117 -3.52 9.40 -15.94
CA GLN A 117 -4.68 8.59 -15.60
C GLN A 117 -4.25 7.30 -14.90
N LEU A 118 -3.09 6.74 -15.26
CA LEU A 118 -2.53 5.57 -14.57
C LEU A 118 -2.17 5.93 -13.12
N GLU A 119 -1.71 7.17 -12.88
CA GLU A 119 -1.49 7.70 -11.53
C GLU A 119 -2.75 7.58 -10.69
N LYS A 120 -3.89 8.04 -11.22
CA LYS A 120 -5.19 7.98 -10.52
C LYS A 120 -5.66 6.55 -10.31
N LEU A 121 -5.42 5.67 -11.29
CA LEU A 121 -5.78 4.26 -11.20
C LEU A 121 -4.99 3.58 -10.08
N LEU A 122 -3.66 3.72 -10.06
CA LEU A 122 -2.82 3.15 -9.01
C LEU A 122 -3.13 3.75 -7.63
N ASP A 123 -3.40 5.06 -7.58
CA ASP A 123 -3.86 5.71 -6.36
C ASP A 123 -5.15 5.06 -5.86
N SER A 124 -6.17 4.91 -6.70
CA SER A 124 -7.38 4.23 -6.29
C SER A 124 -7.11 2.80 -5.86
N ARG A 125 -6.25 2.04 -6.55
CA ARG A 125 -5.96 0.63 -6.22
C ARG A 125 -5.34 0.47 -4.84
N ILE A 126 -4.40 1.35 -4.50
CA ILE A 126 -3.69 1.33 -3.20
C ILE A 126 -4.56 1.94 -2.08
N TYR A 127 -5.57 2.76 -2.44
CA TYR A 127 -6.54 3.36 -1.51
C TYR A 127 -7.95 2.73 -1.53
N LEU A 128 -8.14 1.57 -2.16
CA LEU A 128 -9.46 0.91 -2.20
C LEU A 128 -9.91 0.59 -0.76
N ASN A 129 -11.14 0.99 -0.44
CA ASN A 129 -11.86 0.95 0.85
C ASN A 129 -11.68 2.10 1.85
N GLY A 130 -11.29 3.31 1.39
CA GLY A 130 -11.77 4.58 1.98
C GLY A 130 -11.47 4.84 3.46
N SER A 131 -10.72 3.98 4.11
CA SER A 131 -10.28 4.14 5.48
C SER A 131 -8.77 4.18 5.43
N ALA A 132 -8.23 5.36 5.75
CA ALA A 132 -6.84 5.45 6.17
C ALA A 132 -6.72 4.65 7.47
N PHE A 133 -6.49 3.34 7.39
CA PHE A 133 -6.65 2.45 8.54
C PHE A 133 -5.81 1.19 8.33
N SER A 134 -5.09 0.64 9.30
CA SER A 134 -4.32 1.17 10.43
C SER A 134 -3.13 0.21 10.57
N ARG A 135 -1.91 0.70 10.78
CA ARG A 135 -0.62 -0.04 10.69
C ARG A 135 -0.43 -1.17 11.73
N ALA A 136 -1.35 -2.13 11.81
CA ALA A 136 -1.28 -3.37 12.59
C ALA A 136 -1.08 -4.57 11.66
N PHE A 137 -0.76 -5.75 12.21
CA PHE A 137 -0.48 -7.01 11.47
C PHE A 137 -1.50 -7.31 10.34
N GLY A 138 -2.78 -7.05 10.56
CA GLY A 138 -3.83 -7.19 9.53
C GLY A 138 -3.64 -6.36 8.27
N ASN A 139 -2.94 -5.23 8.33
CA ASN A 139 -2.64 -4.42 7.16
C ASN A 139 -1.54 -5.02 6.28
N SER A 140 -0.61 -5.78 6.85
CA SER A 140 0.44 -6.43 6.04
C SER A 140 -0.15 -7.52 5.14
N LEU A 141 -1.10 -8.28 5.67
CA LEU A 141 -1.76 -9.37 4.94
C LEU A 141 -2.82 -8.87 3.94
N THR A 142 -3.47 -7.73 4.18
CA THR A 142 -4.30 -7.09 3.13
C THR A 142 -3.42 -6.47 2.04
N ASN A 143 -2.34 -5.79 2.40
CA ASN A 143 -1.43 -5.17 1.44
C ASN A 143 -0.66 -6.21 0.62
N SER A 144 -0.40 -7.42 1.14
CA SER A 144 0.22 -8.50 0.37
C SER A 144 -0.64 -8.93 -0.83
N LEU A 145 -1.96 -8.69 -0.79
CA LEU A 145 -2.85 -8.91 -1.93
C LEU A 145 -2.51 -8.03 -3.13
N LEU A 146 -1.77 -6.92 -2.96
CA LEU A 146 -1.29 -6.11 -4.09
C LEU A 146 -0.39 -6.91 -5.05
N TYR A 147 0.31 -7.95 -4.56
CA TYR A 147 1.13 -8.80 -5.42
C TYR A 147 0.28 -9.74 -6.29
N VAL A 148 -0.99 -10.01 -5.93
CA VAL A 148 -1.93 -10.74 -6.77
C VAL A 148 -2.11 -10.03 -8.11
N ASP A 149 -2.20 -8.69 -8.13
CA ASP A 149 -2.28 -7.91 -9.37
C ASP A 149 -1.10 -8.20 -10.30
N VAL A 150 0.10 -8.38 -9.75
CA VAL A 150 1.31 -8.68 -10.52
C VAL A 150 1.23 -10.09 -11.14
N LEU A 151 0.76 -11.07 -10.36
CA LEU A 151 0.60 -12.45 -10.82
C LEU A 151 -0.47 -12.55 -11.91
N ILE A 152 -1.63 -11.95 -11.70
CA ILE A 152 -2.72 -11.96 -12.68
C ILE A 152 -2.37 -11.12 -13.91
N PHE A 153 -1.64 -10.02 -13.77
CA PHE A 153 -1.13 -9.27 -14.93
C PHE A 153 -0.16 -10.10 -15.78
N LYS A 154 0.62 -11.01 -15.19
CA LYS A 154 1.46 -11.94 -15.98
C LYS A 154 0.61 -12.92 -16.78
N GLU A 155 -0.43 -13.48 -16.17
CA GLU A 155 -1.38 -14.36 -16.88
C GLU A 155 -2.15 -13.62 -17.99
N PHE A 156 -2.50 -12.35 -17.77
CA PHE A 156 -3.03 -11.46 -18.81
C PHE A 156 -2.09 -11.34 -20.00
N LEU A 157 -0.82 -11.06 -19.75
CA LEU A 157 0.18 -10.88 -20.81
C LEU A 157 0.45 -12.18 -21.58
N ARG A 158 0.27 -13.34 -20.95
CA ARG A 158 0.35 -14.67 -21.57
C ARG A 158 -0.90 -15.03 -22.39
N GLY A 159 -1.96 -14.22 -22.32
CA GLY A 159 -3.20 -14.43 -23.06
C GLY A 159 -4.10 -15.51 -22.45
N ASN A 160 -4.07 -15.68 -21.13
CA ASN A 160 -4.96 -16.62 -20.43
C ASN A 160 -6.44 -16.23 -20.65
N PRO A 161 -7.26 -17.07 -21.31
CA PRO A 161 -8.65 -16.73 -21.62
C PRO A 161 -9.55 -16.69 -20.38
N ASP A 162 -9.20 -17.43 -19.33
CA ASP A 162 -9.99 -17.60 -18.11
C ASP A 162 -9.44 -16.76 -16.95
N ILE A 163 -8.77 -15.65 -17.26
CA ILE A 163 -8.06 -14.81 -16.29
C ILE A 163 -8.90 -14.38 -15.08
N LYS A 164 -10.21 -14.13 -15.26
CA LYS A 164 -11.11 -13.72 -14.17
C LYS A 164 -11.28 -14.83 -13.15
N SER A 165 -11.66 -16.02 -13.62
CA SER A 165 -11.81 -17.21 -12.77
C SER A 165 -10.48 -17.61 -12.13
N HIS A 166 -9.36 -17.41 -12.84
CA HIS A 166 -8.04 -17.63 -12.27
C HIS A 166 -7.69 -16.63 -11.15
N ALA A 167 -8.07 -15.36 -11.31
CA ALA A 167 -7.88 -14.33 -10.28
C ALA A 167 -8.77 -14.58 -9.05
N GLU A 168 -10.03 -14.95 -9.25
CA GLU A 168 -10.96 -15.39 -8.20
C GLU A 168 -10.37 -16.56 -7.42
N LEU A 169 -9.88 -17.58 -8.13
CA LEU A 169 -9.29 -18.77 -7.51
C LEU A 169 -8.03 -18.41 -6.70
N LEU A 170 -7.12 -17.60 -7.26
CA LEU A 170 -5.88 -17.23 -6.59
C LEU A 170 -6.15 -16.46 -5.29
N GLU A 171 -7.05 -15.47 -5.32
CA GLU A 171 -7.45 -14.76 -4.09
C GLU A 171 -8.18 -15.69 -3.11
N TYR A 172 -9.05 -16.57 -3.60
CA TYR A 172 -9.77 -17.53 -2.76
C TYR A 172 -8.82 -18.47 -2.02
N VAL A 173 -7.81 -19.02 -2.70
CA VAL A 173 -6.80 -19.87 -2.05
C VAL A 173 -5.93 -19.06 -1.09
N THR A 174 -5.58 -17.82 -1.45
CA THR A 174 -4.84 -16.92 -0.57
C THR A 174 -5.56 -16.69 0.75
N ILE A 175 -6.86 -16.37 0.72
CA ILE A 175 -7.65 -16.15 1.95
C ILE A 175 -7.86 -17.44 2.73
N ASN A 176 -8.01 -18.59 2.07
CA ASN A 176 -8.13 -19.88 2.76
C ASN A 176 -6.83 -20.26 3.49
N ILE A 177 -5.67 -20.02 2.89
CA ILE A 177 -4.38 -20.20 3.57
C ILE A 177 -4.31 -19.30 4.81
N ALA A 178 -4.66 -18.02 4.68
CA ALA A 178 -4.67 -17.10 5.80
C ALA A 178 -5.67 -17.53 6.90
N TYR A 179 -6.85 -17.99 6.51
CA TYR A 179 -7.88 -18.49 7.42
C TYR A 179 -7.42 -19.69 8.23
N GLN A 180 -6.83 -20.69 7.57
CA GLN A 180 -6.36 -21.90 8.24
C GLN A 180 -5.15 -21.60 9.14
N ALA A 181 -4.25 -20.71 8.72
CA ALA A 181 -3.12 -20.26 9.53
C ALA A 181 -3.53 -19.52 10.81
N LEU A 182 -4.61 -18.71 10.75
CA LEU A 182 -5.13 -18.01 11.92
C LEU A 182 -5.91 -18.94 12.84
N ASN A 183 -6.64 -19.93 12.30
CA ASN A 183 -7.41 -20.88 13.09
C ASN A 183 -6.59 -22.04 13.66
N SER A 184 -5.39 -22.30 13.14
CA SER A 184 -4.45 -23.24 13.76
C SER A 184 -3.92 -22.72 15.11
N LYS A 185 -4.18 -21.46 15.46
CA LYS A 185 -3.82 -20.83 16.74
C LYS A 185 -4.95 -20.97 17.76
N GLU A 186 -4.64 -21.04 19.06
CA GLU A 186 -5.68 -20.90 20.10
C GLU A 186 -6.46 -19.60 19.90
N THR A 187 -7.77 -19.72 19.64
CA THR A 187 -8.61 -18.68 19.05
C THR A 187 -8.61 -17.39 19.87
N ARG A 188 -8.05 -16.29 19.33
CA ARG A 188 -8.12 -14.95 19.94
C ARG A 188 -9.19 -14.11 19.22
N LYS A 189 -9.90 -13.25 19.95
CA LYS A 189 -10.87 -12.29 19.36
C LYS A 189 -10.25 -11.33 18.32
N SER A 190 -8.93 -11.18 18.30
CA SER A 190 -8.20 -10.46 17.25
C SER A 190 -8.34 -11.12 15.88
N ASP A 191 -8.41 -12.45 15.84
CA ASP A 191 -8.23 -13.23 14.62
C ASP A 191 -9.51 -13.19 13.78
N GLU A 192 -10.68 -13.21 14.43
CA GLU A 192 -11.98 -12.98 13.79
C GLU A 192 -12.03 -11.61 13.08
N LYS A 193 -11.50 -10.56 13.72
CA LYS A 193 -11.50 -9.22 13.13
C LYS A 193 -10.53 -9.10 11.95
N LEU A 194 -9.40 -9.79 12.01
CA LEU A 194 -8.45 -9.86 10.91
C LEU A 194 -9.08 -10.54 9.69
N LEU A 195 -9.80 -11.64 9.89
CA LEU A 195 -10.50 -12.34 8.81
C LEU A 195 -11.59 -11.49 8.15
N GLU A 196 -12.38 -10.74 8.93
CA GLU A 196 -13.33 -9.77 8.38
C GLU A 196 -12.65 -8.71 7.51
N ILE A 197 -11.52 -8.17 7.97
CA ILE A 197 -10.77 -7.14 7.24
C ILE A 197 -10.17 -7.71 5.95
N LEU A 198 -9.64 -8.93 6.00
CA LEU A 198 -9.09 -9.61 4.83
C LEU A 198 -10.17 -9.91 3.79
N ALA A 199 -11.31 -10.46 4.23
CA ALA A 199 -12.46 -10.70 3.37
C ALA A 199 -12.94 -9.43 2.67
N ALA A 200 -12.97 -8.30 3.39
CA ALA A 200 -13.34 -7.01 2.82
C ALA A 200 -12.30 -6.43 1.84
N SER A 201 -11.06 -6.94 1.84
CA SER A 201 -9.94 -6.44 1.03
C SER A 201 -9.74 -7.23 -0.27
N LEU A 202 -10.54 -8.27 -0.51
CA LEU A 202 -10.52 -9.06 -1.73
C LEU A 202 -11.02 -8.23 -2.92
N SER A 203 -10.42 -8.45 -4.07
CA SER A 203 -10.58 -7.62 -5.27
C SER A 203 -11.22 -8.36 -6.43
N TYR A 204 -10.96 -9.67 -6.49
CA TYR A 204 -11.37 -10.56 -7.56
C TYR A 204 -12.48 -11.50 -7.11
N VAL A 205 -12.47 -11.94 -5.85
CA VAL A 205 -13.46 -12.87 -5.32
C VAL A 205 -14.45 -12.19 -4.35
N ASP A 206 -15.75 -12.46 -4.54
CA ASP A 206 -16.79 -12.16 -3.55
C ASP A 206 -17.13 -13.45 -2.79
N LEU A 207 -16.78 -13.51 -1.50
CA LEU A 207 -16.99 -14.70 -0.67
C LEU A 207 -18.48 -14.98 -0.38
N ASN A 208 -19.38 -14.04 -0.65
CA ASN A 208 -20.83 -14.27 -0.53
C ASN A 208 -21.43 -14.92 -1.77
N GLU A 209 -20.79 -14.73 -2.93
CA GLU A 209 -21.29 -15.22 -4.23
C GLU A 209 -20.48 -16.41 -4.75
N THR A 210 -19.20 -16.50 -4.37
CA THR A 210 -18.24 -17.48 -4.89
C THR A 210 -17.89 -18.51 -3.83
N HIS A 211 -18.22 -19.77 -4.12
CA HIS A 211 -17.81 -20.92 -3.32
C HIS A 211 -17.17 -21.96 -4.23
N PHE A 212 -15.95 -22.36 -3.89
CA PHE A 212 -15.30 -23.50 -4.54
C PHE A 212 -15.59 -24.75 -3.70
N GLU A 213 -16.15 -25.79 -4.33
CA GLU A 213 -16.44 -27.08 -3.69
C GLU A 213 -15.16 -27.95 -3.60
N HIS A 214 -14.13 -27.42 -2.95
CA HIS A 214 -12.85 -28.10 -2.75
C HIS A 214 -12.48 -28.07 -1.27
N SER A 215 -11.99 -29.20 -0.76
CA SER A 215 -11.29 -29.22 0.52
C SER A 215 -10.01 -28.37 0.45
N PHE A 216 -9.50 -27.95 1.61
CA PHE A 216 -8.28 -27.17 1.67
C PHE A 216 -7.09 -27.85 0.95
N HIS A 217 -6.92 -29.16 1.12
CA HIS A 217 -5.87 -29.90 0.43
C HIS A 217 -6.07 -29.96 -1.09
N GLU A 218 -7.31 -30.09 -1.56
CA GLU A 218 -7.61 -30.07 -3.00
C GLU A 218 -7.29 -28.69 -3.60
N LEU A 219 -7.60 -27.60 -2.89
CA LEU A 219 -7.25 -26.24 -3.32
C LEU A 219 -5.75 -26.08 -3.58
N LEU A 220 -4.89 -26.59 -2.69
CA LEU A 220 -3.44 -26.50 -2.84
C LEU A 220 -2.90 -27.30 -4.05
N SER A 221 -3.62 -28.35 -4.46
CA SER A 221 -3.25 -29.20 -5.59
C SER A 221 -3.70 -28.65 -6.96
N LEU A 222 -4.47 -27.57 -6.98
CA LEU A 222 -4.94 -26.93 -8.20
C LEU A 222 -3.78 -26.36 -9.04
N LYS A 223 -4.09 -26.05 -10.30
CA LYS A 223 -3.10 -25.62 -11.28
C LYS A 223 -2.66 -24.18 -11.03
N PHE A 224 -1.57 -24.03 -10.27
CA PHE A 224 -0.85 -22.78 -10.10
C PHE A 224 0.50 -22.80 -10.83
N SER A 225 0.90 -21.65 -11.37
CA SER A 225 2.25 -21.40 -11.85
C SER A 225 3.26 -21.41 -10.70
N GLU A 226 4.54 -21.60 -11.04
CA GLU A 226 5.61 -21.60 -10.03
C GLU A 226 5.65 -20.29 -9.21
N SER A 227 5.41 -19.13 -9.86
CA SER A 227 5.37 -17.84 -9.17
C SER A 227 4.21 -17.71 -8.18
N GLU A 228 3.05 -18.27 -8.52
CA GLU A 228 1.88 -18.28 -7.63
C GLU A 228 2.11 -19.21 -6.44
N LYS A 229 2.70 -20.38 -6.67
CA LYS A 229 3.05 -21.32 -5.60
C LYS A 229 4.07 -20.74 -4.62
N LYS A 230 5.03 -19.93 -5.09
CA LYS A 230 5.96 -19.21 -4.20
C LYS A 230 5.21 -18.20 -3.34
N TYR A 231 4.38 -17.37 -3.99
CA TYR A 231 3.54 -16.38 -3.29
C TYR A 231 2.62 -17.01 -2.23
N LEU A 232 1.89 -18.08 -2.57
CA LEU A 232 0.99 -18.75 -1.62
C LEU A 232 1.73 -19.31 -0.40
N LEU A 233 2.94 -19.86 -0.60
CA LEU A 233 3.80 -20.33 0.49
C LEU A 233 4.31 -19.17 1.35
N ASP A 234 4.71 -18.05 0.74
CA ASP A 234 5.12 -16.85 1.46
C ASP A 234 3.97 -16.23 2.27
N ILE A 235 2.73 -16.29 1.78
CA ILE A 235 1.53 -15.88 2.54
C ILE A 235 1.30 -16.79 3.75
N ALA A 236 1.47 -18.11 3.60
CA ALA A 236 1.39 -19.03 4.73
C ALA A 236 2.44 -18.68 5.80
N CYS A 237 3.68 -18.45 5.39
CA CYS A 237 4.76 -18.04 6.30
C CYS A 237 4.46 -16.70 6.98
N LEU A 238 3.98 -15.70 6.23
CA LEU A 238 3.62 -14.38 6.75
C LEU A 238 2.51 -14.44 7.80
N THR A 239 1.47 -15.24 7.56
CA THR A 239 0.28 -15.27 8.41
C THR A 239 0.55 -15.95 9.76
N VAL A 240 1.42 -16.96 9.72
CA VAL A 240 1.84 -17.69 10.92
C VAL A 240 2.78 -16.85 11.77
N TRP A 241 3.66 -16.06 11.14
CA TRP A 241 4.66 -15.24 11.82
C TRP A 241 4.04 -14.09 12.64
N GLU A 242 4.13 -14.11 13.98
CA GLU A 242 3.53 -13.08 14.85
C GLU A 242 4.56 -12.37 15.75
N ASP A 243 5.41 -13.11 16.47
CA ASP A 243 6.30 -12.54 17.49
C ASP A 243 7.81 -12.81 17.25
N GLY A 244 8.18 -13.27 16.06
CA GLY A 244 9.56 -13.67 15.74
C GLY A 244 9.95 -15.05 16.30
N LYS A 245 8.97 -15.84 16.70
CA LYS A 245 9.10 -17.27 17.00
C LYS A 245 8.12 -18.03 16.12
N LEU A 246 8.52 -19.22 15.70
CA LEU A 246 7.66 -20.20 15.06
C LEU A 246 7.48 -21.35 16.04
N GLU A 247 6.25 -21.59 16.45
CA GLU A 247 5.88 -22.75 17.24
C GLU A 247 5.86 -24.01 16.36
N GLN A 248 5.78 -25.19 16.99
CA GLN A 248 5.84 -26.45 16.24
C GLN A 248 4.61 -26.61 15.33
N GLU A 249 3.42 -26.30 15.84
CA GLU A 249 2.14 -26.38 15.11
C GLU A 249 2.12 -25.41 13.92
N GLU A 250 2.68 -24.22 14.13
CA GLU A 250 2.91 -23.19 13.12
C GLU A 250 3.85 -23.65 12.00
N SER A 251 4.94 -24.35 12.36
CA SER A 251 5.84 -24.97 11.38
C SER A 251 5.13 -26.09 10.60
N ASP A 252 4.40 -26.97 11.28
CA ASP A 252 3.71 -28.10 10.66
C ASP A 252 2.69 -27.63 9.60
N PHE A 253 1.93 -26.56 9.88
CA PHE A 253 1.04 -25.93 8.90
C PHE A 253 1.77 -25.43 7.65
N ILE A 254 2.90 -24.74 7.80
CA ILE A 254 3.67 -24.24 6.65
C ILE A 254 4.19 -25.39 5.79
N TYR A 255 4.65 -26.49 6.41
CA TYR A 255 5.06 -27.69 5.68
C TYR A 255 3.88 -28.37 4.97
N GLU A 256 2.70 -28.44 5.60
CA GLU A 256 1.48 -28.95 4.97
C GLU A 256 1.14 -28.16 3.70
N VAL A 257 1.11 -26.83 3.78
CA VAL A 257 0.87 -25.95 2.63
C VAL A 257 1.92 -26.16 1.56
N GLY A 258 3.20 -26.15 1.95
CA GLY A 258 4.32 -26.33 1.03
C GLY A 258 4.28 -27.65 0.26
N TYR A 259 4.04 -28.77 0.95
CA TYR A 259 3.89 -30.06 0.30
C TYR A 259 2.63 -30.14 -0.56
N GLY A 260 1.51 -29.54 -0.14
CA GLY A 260 0.29 -29.43 -0.94
C GLY A 260 0.51 -28.69 -2.26
N LEU A 261 1.34 -27.64 -2.25
CA LEU A 261 1.76 -26.90 -3.44
C LEU A 261 2.83 -27.63 -4.28
N ASN A 262 3.24 -28.83 -3.85
CA ASN A 262 4.28 -29.66 -4.46
C ASN A 262 5.68 -29.02 -4.41
N TRP A 263 6.01 -28.38 -3.29
CA TRP A 263 7.37 -27.97 -2.95
C TRP A 263 8.14 -29.04 -2.19
N ASP A 264 9.45 -29.11 -2.41
CA ASP A 264 10.32 -29.92 -1.59
C ASP A 264 10.66 -29.24 -0.25
N LYS A 265 11.14 -30.03 0.70
CA LYS A 265 11.48 -29.59 2.05
C LYS A 265 12.45 -28.40 2.09
N ASN A 266 13.44 -28.35 1.19
CA ASN A 266 14.45 -27.30 1.18
C ASN A 266 13.83 -25.97 0.73
N THR A 267 12.98 -26.01 -0.31
CA THR A 267 12.25 -24.83 -0.79
C THR A 267 11.35 -24.25 0.31
N ILE A 268 10.66 -25.12 1.06
CA ILE A 268 9.82 -24.71 2.20
C ILE A 268 10.66 -24.07 3.31
N ALA A 269 11.77 -24.71 3.68
CA ALA A 269 12.67 -24.19 4.71
C ALA A 269 13.31 -22.84 4.30
N GLU A 270 13.57 -22.63 3.01
CA GLU A 270 14.06 -21.36 2.48
C GLU A 270 13.01 -20.25 2.59
N ALA A 271 11.75 -20.51 2.25
CA ALA A 271 10.65 -19.54 2.39
C ALA A 271 10.48 -19.12 3.87
N VAL A 272 10.46 -20.09 4.79
CA VAL A 272 10.42 -19.82 6.24
C VAL A 272 11.59 -18.95 6.67
N LYS A 273 12.80 -19.29 6.23
CA LYS A 273 14.01 -18.54 6.56
C LYS A 273 13.95 -17.11 6.04
N ASN A 274 13.45 -16.89 4.83
CA ASN A 274 13.33 -15.56 4.23
C ASN A 274 12.42 -14.64 5.06
N VAL A 275 11.26 -15.13 5.49
CA VAL A 275 10.35 -14.39 6.37
C VAL A 275 11.00 -14.06 7.71
N LEU A 276 11.63 -15.06 8.34
CA LEU A 276 12.31 -14.85 9.64
C LEU A 276 13.41 -13.79 9.56
N ILE A 277 14.28 -13.87 8.56
CA ILE A 277 15.36 -12.90 8.34
C ILE A 277 14.77 -11.51 8.06
N PHE A 278 13.78 -11.43 7.17
CA PHE A 278 13.17 -10.16 6.80
C PHE A 278 12.63 -9.42 8.03
N PHE A 279 11.87 -10.10 8.88
CA PHE A 279 11.30 -9.47 10.06
C PHE A 279 12.31 -9.18 11.17
N ASP A 280 13.31 -10.04 11.36
CA ASP A 280 14.39 -9.79 12.32
C ASP A 280 15.19 -8.53 11.96
N GLU A 281 15.63 -8.43 10.70
CA GLU A 281 16.40 -7.30 10.19
C GLU A 281 15.61 -5.98 10.14
N ASN A 282 14.27 -6.07 10.07
CA ASN A 282 13.40 -4.91 9.91
C ASN A 282 12.47 -4.66 11.10
N ARG A 283 12.61 -5.37 12.23
CA ARG A 283 11.81 -5.18 13.45
C ARG A 283 11.76 -3.71 13.86
N GLU A 284 12.89 -3.02 13.80
CA GLU A 284 13.00 -1.60 14.14
C GLU A 284 12.38 -0.63 13.12
N LYS A 285 11.96 -1.11 11.95
CA LYS A 285 11.31 -0.29 10.92
C LYS A 285 9.79 -0.52 10.89
N ILE A 286 9.31 -1.59 11.50
CA ILE A 286 7.92 -2.05 11.43
C ILE A 286 7.18 -1.59 12.71
N PRO A 287 6.27 -0.60 12.62
CA PRO A 287 5.71 0.06 13.81
C PRO A 287 4.92 -0.86 14.76
N TYR A 288 4.18 -1.84 14.24
CA TYR A 288 3.36 -2.73 15.07
C TYR A 288 4.18 -3.74 15.87
N LEU A 289 5.42 -4.02 15.46
CA LEU A 289 6.33 -4.88 16.20
C LEU A 289 7.01 -4.16 17.37
N LYS A 290 6.85 -2.83 17.48
CA LYS A 290 7.52 -2.03 18.50
C LYS A 290 6.76 -1.91 19.81
N GLU A 291 5.43 -1.77 19.81
CA GLU A 291 4.69 -1.43 21.04
C GLU A 291 3.24 -1.95 21.06
N LEU A 292 2.78 -2.36 22.25
CA LEU A 292 1.50 -3.03 22.50
C LEU A 292 0.25 -2.13 22.47
N ASN A 293 0.39 -0.80 22.37
CA ASN A 293 -0.75 0.12 22.51
C ASN A 293 -1.30 0.64 21.17
N MET A 294 -2.27 -0.11 20.63
CA MET A 294 -2.96 0.18 19.35
C MET A 294 -3.61 1.57 19.30
N ALA A 295 -4.12 2.10 20.41
CA ALA A 295 -4.76 3.42 20.44
C ALA A 295 -3.74 4.56 20.29
N SER A 296 -2.56 4.41 20.88
CA SER A 296 -1.44 5.35 20.67
C SER A 296 -0.94 5.26 19.23
N GLN A 297 -0.80 4.05 18.68
CA GLN A 297 -0.40 3.84 17.29
C GLN A 297 -1.36 4.47 16.28
N PHE A 298 -2.67 4.42 16.55
CA PHE A 298 -3.67 5.07 15.72
C PHE A 298 -3.50 6.59 15.73
N TYR A 299 -3.34 7.19 16.92
CA TYR A 299 -3.16 8.65 17.07
C TYR A 299 -1.81 9.14 16.52
N ASP A 300 -0.72 8.42 16.76
CA ASP A 300 0.62 8.72 16.23
C ASP A 300 0.69 8.47 14.73
N GLY A 301 0.01 7.43 14.24
CA GLY A 301 -0.11 7.12 12.83
C GLY A 301 -0.83 8.23 12.08
N MET A 302 -1.95 8.68 12.64
CA MET A 302 -2.74 9.80 12.15
C MET A 302 -1.91 11.10 12.16
N THR A 303 -1.27 11.43 13.28
CA THR A 303 -0.41 12.63 13.41
C THR A 303 0.74 12.61 12.39
N LYS A 304 1.44 11.49 12.22
CA LYS A 304 2.49 11.33 11.21
C LYS A 304 1.94 11.51 9.80
N ASN A 305 0.77 10.96 9.47
CA ASN A 305 0.16 11.11 8.16
C ASN A 305 -0.22 12.56 7.86
N VAL A 306 -0.78 13.27 8.84
CA VAL A 306 -1.08 14.70 8.75
C VAL A 306 0.18 15.53 8.56
N SER A 307 1.20 15.35 9.39
CA SER A 307 2.50 16.04 9.25
C SER A 307 3.11 15.81 7.87
N LYS A 308 3.01 14.59 7.34
CA LYS A 308 3.53 14.25 6.01
C LYS A 308 2.74 14.92 4.89
N LEU A 309 1.41 14.92 4.93
CA LEU A 309 0.57 15.61 3.93
C LEU A 309 0.84 17.12 3.90
N ILE A 310 1.03 17.70 5.09
CA ILE A 310 1.44 19.09 5.29
C ILE A 310 2.81 19.36 4.64
N LEU A 311 3.83 18.57 4.99
CA LEU A 311 5.18 18.75 4.45
C LEU A 311 5.25 18.57 2.94
N ARG A 312 4.53 17.58 2.39
CA ARG A 312 4.44 17.31 0.93
C ARG A 312 3.84 18.48 0.16
N ASN A 313 2.87 19.15 0.75
CA ASN A 313 2.21 20.30 0.14
C ASN A 313 2.80 21.63 0.59
N SER A 314 3.88 21.63 1.39
CA SER A 314 4.45 22.83 2.03
C SER A 314 4.72 23.99 1.07
N LYS A 315 5.25 23.71 -0.14
CA LYS A 315 5.50 24.75 -1.16
C LYS A 315 4.19 25.41 -1.63
N ARG A 316 3.15 24.62 -1.89
CA ARG A 316 1.82 25.10 -2.31
C ARG A 316 1.09 25.78 -1.16
N LEU A 317 1.10 25.16 0.02
CA LEU A 317 0.58 25.72 1.27
C LEU A 317 1.20 27.09 1.56
N LYS A 318 2.52 27.22 1.46
CA LYS A 318 3.21 28.50 1.66
C LYS A 318 2.75 29.57 0.67
N LYS A 319 2.56 29.21 -0.60
CA LYS A 319 2.04 30.14 -1.62
C LYS A 319 0.63 30.63 -1.28
N GLU A 320 -0.29 29.70 -0.97
CA GLU A 320 -1.68 30.00 -0.62
C GLU A 320 -1.80 30.77 0.71
N LEU A 321 -0.94 30.47 1.70
CA LEU A 321 -0.87 31.19 2.97
C LEU A 321 -0.43 32.64 2.78
N VAL A 322 0.58 32.88 1.93
CA VAL A 322 1.05 34.25 1.62
C VAL A 322 -0.04 35.09 0.94
N GLU A 323 -0.91 34.46 0.16
CA GLU A 323 -2.05 35.12 -0.49
C GLU A 323 -3.17 35.46 0.52
N SER A 324 -3.23 34.77 1.67
CA SER A 324 -4.22 35.02 2.74
C SER A 324 -3.62 35.77 3.94
N LYS A 325 -3.53 37.10 3.83
CA LYS A 325 -2.99 37.98 4.88
C LYS A 325 -3.73 37.86 6.23
N GLU A 326 -5.03 37.65 6.20
CA GLU A 326 -5.84 37.52 7.43
C GLU A 326 -5.58 36.18 8.13
N LEU A 327 -5.50 35.08 7.38
CA LEU A 327 -5.19 33.78 7.94
C LEU A 327 -3.79 33.80 8.58
N LEU A 328 -2.81 34.43 7.93
CA LEU A 328 -1.48 34.62 8.49
C LEU A 328 -1.49 35.37 9.82
N GLN A 329 -2.29 36.43 9.95
CA GLN A 329 -2.43 37.18 11.20
C GLN A 329 -3.04 36.33 12.32
N LEU A 330 -4.10 35.56 12.01
CA LEU A 330 -4.75 34.68 12.98
C LEU A 330 -3.81 33.56 13.44
N LEU A 331 -3.02 32.99 12.52
CA LEU A 331 -2.03 31.96 12.81
C LEU A 331 -0.89 32.50 13.68
N ALA A 332 -0.31 33.65 13.32
CA ALA A 332 0.72 34.30 14.12
C ALA A 332 0.20 34.77 15.49
N LYS A 333 -1.08 35.15 15.58
CA LYS A 333 -1.72 35.46 16.85
C LYS A 333 -1.84 34.20 17.72
N SER A 334 -2.25 33.07 17.14
CA SER A 334 -2.46 31.80 17.85
C SER A 334 -1.18 31.18 18.43
N THR A 335 -0.01 31.54 17.92
CA THR A 335 1.28 31.10 18.48
C THR A 335 1.71 31.90 19.70
N LYS A 336 1.17 33.12 19.86
CA LYS A 336 1.54 34.06 20.94
C LYS A 336 0.48 34.19 22.03
N GLN A 337 -0.79 34.01 21.69
CA GLN A 337 -1.92 34.21 22.59
C GLN A 337 -3.15 33.43 22.12
N ASP A 338 -4.05 33.12 23.05
CA ASP A 338 -5.29 32.43 22.71
C ASP A 338 -6.19 33.28 21.81
N LEU A 339 -6.79 32.62 20.81
CA LEU A 339 -7.78 33.22 19.94
C LEU A 339 -9.15 33.25 20.63
N THR A 340 -9.89 34.34 20.43
CA THR A 340 -11.30 34.40 20.84
C THR A 340 -12.13 33.34 20.10
N PRO A 341 -13.33 32.95 20.60
CA PRO A 341 -14.19 31.98 19.91
C PRO A 341 -14.52 32.38 18.46
N GLN A 342 -14.68 33.67 18.21
CA GLN A 342 -14.96 34.21 16.86
C GLN A 342 -13.73 34.10 15.95
N GLU A 343 -12.54 34.46 16.44
CA GLU A 343 -11.29 34.34 15.70
C GLU A 343 -10.92 32.89 15.41
N ARG A 344 -11.14 31.99 16.37
CA ARG A 344 -10.93 30.56 16.19
C ARG A 344 -11.83 30.01 15.10
N LYS A 345 -13.12 30.36 15.11
CA LYS A 345 -14.06 29.95 14.05
C LYS A 345 -13.67 30.50 12.69
N LYS A 346 -13.19 31.75 12.63
CA LYS A 346 -12.73 32.40 11.38
C LYS A 346 -11.46 31.73 10.83
N MET A 347 -10.50 31.44 11.70
CA MET A 347 -9.27 30.70 11.36
C MET A 347 -9.61 29.30 10.84
N GLN A 348 -10.50 28.57 11.52
CA GLN A 348 -10.93 27.23 11.09
C GLN A 348 -11.58 27.27 9.70
N GLN A 349 -12.45 28.25 9.44
CA GLN A 349 -13.11 28.41 8.15
C GLN A 349 -12.09 28.69 7.02
N GLN A 350 -11.13 29.58 7.26
CA GLN A 350 -10.10 29.91 6.27
C GLN A 350 -9.12 28.75 6.02
N LEU A 351 -8.81 27.95 7.05
CA LEU A 351 -8.04 26.72 6.88
C LEU A 351 -8.80 25.69 6.05
N LEU A 352 -10.11 25.54 6.26
CA LEU A 352 -10.95 24.65 5.45
C LEU A 352 -10.97 25.09 3.98
N ASP A 353 -11.05 26.40 3.73
CA ASP A 353 -11.03 26.92 2.36
C ASP A 353 -9.67 26.72 1.68
N LEU A 354 -8.57 26.80 2.43
CA LEU A 354 -7.23 26.44 1.97
C LEU A 354 -7.07 24.92 1.74
N PHE A 355 -7.76 24.05 2.49
CA PHE A 355 -7.78 22.62 2.19
C PHE A 355 -8.57 22.27 0.95
N LYS A 356 -9.64 23.02 0.63
CA LYS A 356 -10.38 22.86 -0.63
C LYS A 356 -9.51 23.15 -1.84
N SER A 357 -8.55 24.08 -1.72
CA SER A 357 -7.66 24.45 -2.83
C SER A 357 -6.56 23.40 -3.07
N ILE A 358 -6.32 22.47 -2.16
CA ILE A 358 -5.27 21.45 -2.26
C ILE A 358 -5.91 20.04 -2.22
N PRO A 359 -6.05 19.34 -3.36
CA PRO A 359 -6.80 18.08 -3.45
C PRO A 359 -6.38 17.01 -2.43
N SER A 360 -5.08 16.89 -2.14
CA SER A 360 -4.56 15.92 -1.16
C SER A 360 -4.91 16.24 0.30
N LEU A 361 -5.34 17.48 0.60
CA LEU A 361 -5.78 17.93 1.93
C LEU A 361 -7.31 17.95 2.03
N ALA A 362 -8.05 17.74 0.93
CA ALA A 362 -9.51 17.74 0.93
C ALA A 362 -10.10 16.61 1.80
N ILE A 363 -9.32 15.56 2.10
CA ILE A 363 -9.67 14.48 3.03
C ILE A 363 -10.00 15.00 4.44
N PHE A 364 -9.45 16.16 4.84
CA PHE A 364 -9.75 16.81 6.12
C PHE A 364 -11.20 17.33 6.22
N MET A 365 -11.94 17.34 5.12
CA MET A 365 -13.34 17.78 5.07
C MET A 365 -14.35 16.62 5.19
N LEU A 366 -13.90 15.36 5.17
CA LEU A 366 -14.77 14.21 5.35
C LEU A 366 -15.30 14.12 6.80
N PRO A 367 -16.46 13.49 7.06
CA PRO A 367 -16.93 13.24 8.42
C PRO A 367 -15.86 12.48 9.22
N GLY A 368 -15.31 13.10 10.27
CA GLY A 368 -14.14 12.61 11.02
C GLY A 368 -12.87 13.48 10.89
N GLY A 369 -12.75 14.28 9.83
CA GLY A 369 -11.62 15.19 9.60
C GLY A 369 -11.51 16.37 10.56
N ALA A 370 -12.59 16.70 11.30
CA ALA A 370 -12.58 17.71 12.35
C ALA A 370 -11.59 17.40 13.49
N VAL A 371 -11.26 16.12 13.72
CA VAL A 371 -10.25 15.68 14.69
C VAL A 371 -8.82 16.03 14.24
N LEU A 372 -8.61 16.24 12.94
CA LEU A 372 -7.31 16.50 12.33
C LEU A 372 -6.96 18.00 12.29
N LEU A 373 -7.97 18.86 12.37
CA LEU A 373 -7.81 20.32 12.37
C LEU A 373 -6.95 20.84 13.54
N PRO A 374 -7.13 20.35 14.80
CA PRO A 374 -6.23 20.68 15.91
C PRO A 374 -4.77 20.26 15.68
N ILE A 375 -4.55 19.10 15.05
CA ILE A 375 -3.21 18.59 14.73
C ILE A 375 -2.56 19.49 13.67
N PHE A 376 -3.30 19.87 12.63
CA PHE A 376 -2.82 20.80 11.61
C PHE A 376 -2.43 22.15 12.22
N ILE A 377 -3.29 22.75 13.05
CA ILE A 377 -3.02 24.03 13.73
C ILE A 377 -1.72 23.95 14.53
N LYS A 378 -1.47 22.82 15.22
CA LYS A 378 -0.24 22.59 15.99
C LYS A 378 1.02 22.51 15.11
N LEU A 379 0.90 22.11 13.85
CA LEU A 379 2.02 21.91 12.92
C LEU A 379 2.29 23.10 11.99
N ILE A 380 1.38 24.08 11.93
CA ILE A 380 1.56 25.33 11.17
C ILE A 380 2.83 26.11 11.50
N PRO A 381 3.28 26.21 12.78
CA PRO A 381 4.51 26.95 13.11
C PRO A 381 5.73 26.44 12.33
N GLN A 382 5.79 25.14 12.04
CA GLN A 382 6.87 24.53 11.26
C GLN A 382 6.85 24.91 9.77
N LEU A 383 5.72 25.40 9.25
CA LEU A 383 5.54 25.80 7.85
C LEU A 383 5.78 27.29 7.61
N LEU A 384 5.70 28.11 8.66
CA LEU A 384 5.91 29.54 8.56
C LEU A 384 7.41 29.83 8.37
N PRO A 385 7.79 30.83 7.54
CA PRO A 385 9.18 31.27 7.45
C PRO A 385 9.74 31.60 8.84
N SER A 386 11.01 31.31 9.10
CA SER A 386 11.67 31.56 10.40
C SER A 386 11.49 32.98 10.93
N ALA A 387 11.28 33.97 10.04
CA ALA A 387 10.98 35.35 10.37
C ALA A 387 9.65 35.59 11.13
N PHE A 388 8.83 34.56 11.35
CA PHE A 388 7.53 34.66 12.03
C PHE A 388 7.45 33.84 13.32
N ASP A 389 8.51 33.11 13.67
CA ASP A 389 8.61 32.30 14.89
C ASP A 389 9.75 32.82 15.76
N ASP A 390 9.47 33.87 16.55
CA ASP A 390 10.44 34.52 17.44
C ASP A 390 11.01 33.55 18.51
N ASN A 391 10.38 32.39 18.71
CA ASN A 391 10.75 31.38 19.71
C ASN A 391 11.28 30.07 19.10
N ARG A 392 11.59 30.06 17.80
CA ARG A 392 12.19 28.88 17.17
C ARG A 392 13.57 28.65 17.76
N ILE A 393 13.72 27.54 18.49
CA ILE A 393 15.05 27.05 18.89
C ILE A 393 15.73 26.59 17.59
N GLU A 394 16.85 27.24 17.25
CA GLU A 394 17.71 26.80 16.14
C GLU A 394 18.34 25.46 16.51
N GLU A 395 18.11 24.43 15.69
CA GLU A 395 18.86 23.15 15.73
C GLU A 395 20.05 23.20 14.77
#